data_AF-A0A0L0H4Z2-F1
#
_entry.id   AF-A0A0L0H4Z2-F1
#
_cell.length_a   1.000
_cell.length_b   1.000
_cell.length_c   1.000
_cell.angle_alpha   90.00
_cell.angle_beta   90.00
_cell.angle_gamma   90.00
#
_symmetry.space_group_name_H-M   'P 1'
#
loop_
_entity.id
_entity.type
_entity.pdbx_description
1 polymer ?
#
loop_
_entity_poly.entity_id
_entity_poly.type
_entity_poly.pdbx_seq_one_letter_code
_entity_poly.pdbx_strand_id
1 'polypeptide(L)'
;MEALEKENKEGVGNPKTLKLAKDITSAEQGYRRGIQDLEEIRQRFQLVREQTQKTCERVEWDRVLALKNALGTYTEAEGKLMKVGGEAVDRCSIFVECMSPQVDCHFFVADFMRIWPDATPMYYESYTHGIAKDMVFGVPLETLLRAHPGSGIPAVLYKCVRAVEARGLDKEGIYRVSGKHSDVLELKLRVEKDVHSVNLEDESWDVHVIAGLVKMYLRQLPVPVFPFPAKERTEYSQIADEKERVLRLRARVKALPRSHHTVLKFLAEHLAKYVFPYYCR
;
A
#
# COMPACT_ATOMS: atom_id res chain seq x y z
N MET A 1 -10.19 32.77 4.84
CA MET A 1 -9.21 32.89 3.75
C MET A 1 -8.60 34.28 3.74
N GLU A 2 -9.38 35.36 3.58
CA GLU A 2 -8.84 36.74 3.55
C GLU A 2 -8.22 37.25 4.86
N ALA A 3 -8.66 36.76 6.03
CA ALA A 3 -8.10 37.18 7.33
C ALA A 3 -6.70 36.60 7.61
N LEU A 4 -6.44 35.36 7.17
CA LEU A 4 -5.14 34.70 7.34
C LEU A 4 -4.13 35.14 6.28
N GLU A 5 -4.58 35.46 5.06
CA GLU A 5 -3.69 36.02 4.03
C GLU A 5 -3.26 37.47 4.32
N LYS A 6 -4.06 38.23 5.09
CA LYS A 6 -3.68 39.57 5.57
C LYS A 6 -2.60 39.52 6.66
N GLU A 7 -2.70 38.63 7.64
CA GLU A 7 -1.64 38.44 8.65
C GLU A 7 -0.36 37.85 8.05
N ASN A 8 -0.48 37.03 7.00
CA ASN A 8 0.66 36.40 6.35
C ASN A 8 1.53 37.38 5.55
N LYS A 9 1.12 38.64 5.35
CA LYS A 9 1.96 39.68 4.72
C LYS A 9 2.73 40.55 5.72
N GLU A 10 2.30 40.64 6.98
CA GLU A 10 2.99 41.43 8.01
C GLU A 10 4.01 40.60 8.83
N GLY A 11 3.91 39.27 8.80
CA GLY A 11 4.75 38.34 9.58
C GLY A 11 5.89 37.64 8.83
N VAL A 12 6.11 37.94 7.54
CA VAL A 12 7.12 37.28 6.68
C VAL A 12 8.52 37.69 7.11
N GLY A 13 9.04 37.07 8.17
CA GLY A 13 10.40 37.30 8.68
C GLY A 13 10.53 37.32 10.20
N ASN A 14 9.44 37.22 10.96
CA ASN A 14 9.54 37.15 12.42
C ASN A 14 10.09 35.76 12.84
N PRO A 15 11.21 35.68 13.61
CA PRO A 15 11.77 34.40 14.05
C PRO A 15 10.77 33.51 14.81
N LYS A 16 9.80 34.10 15.51
CA LYS A 16 8.75 33.37 16.24
C LYS A 16 7.76 32.68 15.29
N THR A 17 7.36 33.33 14.20
CA THR A 17 6.41 32.76 13.22
C THR A 17 7.07 31.64 12.40
N LEU A 18 8.34 31.80 12.04
CA LEU A 18 9.16 30.76 11.39
C LEU A 18 9.34 29.52 12.27
N LYS A 19 9.60 29.70 13.57
CA LYS A 19 9.70 28.58 14.51
C LYS A 19 8.37 27.85 14.62
N LEU A 20 7.27 28.58 14.81
CA LEU A 20 5.93 28.00 14.90
C LEU A 20 5.58 27.19 13.64
N ALA A 21 5.88 27.70 12.44
CA ALA A 21 5.64 26.98 11.19
C ALA A 21 6.44 25.67 11.09
N LYS A 22 7.70 25.67 11.55
CA LYS A 22 8.53 24.45 11.62
C LYS A 22 7.96 23.45 12.62
N ASP A 23 7.54 23.91 13.79
CA ASP A 23 6.98 23.06 14.84
C ASP A 23 5.66 22.42 14.38
N ILE A 24 4.78 23.18 13.71
CA ILE A 24 3.55 22.66 13.08
C ILE A 24 3.87 21.59 12.05
N THR A 25 4.82 21.85 11.15
CA THR A 25 5.21 20.89 10.10
C THR A 25 5.78 19.59 10.72
N SER A 26 6.59 19.71 11.77
CA SER A 26 7.15 18.58 12.49
C SER A 26 6.06 17.75 13.18
N ALA A 27 5.11 18.41 13.84
CA ALA A 27 3.97 17.77 14.47
C ALA A 27 3.09 17.04 13.44
N GLU A 28 2.81 17.67 12.29
CA GLU A 28 2.05 17.07 11.21
C GLU A 28 2.75 15.82 10.64
N GLN A 29 4.07 15.87 10.46
CA GLN A 29 4.86 14.71 10.04
C GLN A 29 4.87 13.59 11.10
N GLY A 30 4.86 13.94 12.39
CA GLY A 30 4.72 12.98 13.48
C GLY A 30 3.35 12.29 13.46
N TYR A 31 2.28 13.07 13.30
CA TYR A 31 0.92 12.55 13.20
C TYR A 31 0.73 11.65 11.98
N ARG A 32 1.20 12.07 10.79
CA ARG A 32 1.17 11.25 9.57
C ARG A 32 1.87 9.90 9.76
N ARG A 33 3.04 9.88 10.39
CA ARG A 33 3.75 8.62 10.72
C ARG A 33 2.96 7.75 11.69
N GLY A 34 2.40 8.34 12.74
CA GLY A 34 1.55 7.61 13.69
C GLY A 34 0.37 6.92 13.01
N ILE A 35 -0.32 7.59 12.08
CA ILE A 35 -1.41 6.97 11.30
C ILE A 35 -0.89 5.85 10.41
N GLN A 36 0.30 6.00 9.79
CA GLN A 36 0.89 4.95 8.95
C GLN A 36 1.22 3.70 9.75
N ASP A 37 1.83 3.85 10.94
CA ASP A 37 2.16 2.74 11.82
C ASP A 37 0.89 2.01 12.29
N LEU A 38 -0.14 2.78 12.66
CA LEU A 38 -1.44 2.27 13.06
C LEU A 38 -2.16 1.51 11.94
N GLU A 39 -2.12 2.03 10.71
CA GLU A 39 -2.69 1.37 9.54
C GLU A 39 -1.90 0.10 9.16
N GLU A 40 -0.57 0.10 9.34
CA GLU A 40 0.24 -1.11 9.16
C GLU A 40 -0.14 -2.20 10.19
N ILE A 41 -0.31 -1.84 11.46
CA ILE A 41 -0.77 -2.76 12.50
C ILE A 41 -2.15 -3.31 12.15
N ARG A 42 -3.07 -2.44 11.70
CA ARG A 42 -4.42 -2.83 11.28
C ARG A 42 -4.39 -3.85 10.14
N GLN A 43 -3.60 -3.61 9.09
CA GLN A 43 -3.45 -4.53 7.96
C GLN A 43 -2.87 -5.88 8.38
N ARG A 44 -1.86 -5.88 9.25
CA ARG A 44 -1.30 -7.12 9.82
C ARG A 44 -2.34 -7.89 10.64
N PHE A 45 -3.10 -7.19 11.48
CA PHE A 45 -4.19 -7.79 12.24
C PHE A 45 -5.22 -8.44 11.33
N GLN A 46 -5.64 -7.75 10.26
CA GLN A 46 -6.61 -8.29 9.30
C GLN A 46 -6.08 -9.54 8.58
N LEU A 47 -4.82 -9.53 8.14
CA LEU A 47 -4.19 -10.70 7.53
C LEU A 47 -4.15 -11.91 8.49
N VAL A 48 -3.72 -11.70 9.73
CA VAL A 48 -3.65 -12.76 10.75
C VAL A 48 -5.05 -13.27 11.09
N ARG A 49 -6.02 -12.36 11.22
CA ARG A 49 -7.43 -12.70 11.46
C ARG A 49 -7.99 -13.59 10.36
N GLU A 50 -7.82 -13.22 9.09
CA GLU A 50 -8.29 -14.01 7.95
C GLU A 50 -7.65 -15.40 7.89
N GLN A 51 -6.34 -15.48 8.15
CA GLN A 51 -5.61 -16.76 8.23
C GLN A 51 -6.09 -17.63 9.40
N THR A 52 -6.32 -17.00 10.55
CA THR A 52 -6.81 -17.66 11.76
C THR A 52 -8.22 -18.20 11.53
N GLN A 53 -9.12 -17.40 10.95
CA GLN A 53 -10.48 -17.80 10.59
C GLN A 53 -10.45 -19.08 9.74
N LYS A 54 -9.70 -19.06 8.62
CA LYS A 54 -9.58 -20.22 7.72
C LYS A 54 -9.02 -21.46 8.42
N THR A 55 -8.05 -21.26 9.30
CA THR A 55 -7.43 -22.37 10.04
C THR A 55 -8.40 -22.95 11.05
N CYS A 56 -9.08 -22.11 11.83
CA CYS A 56 -10.06 -22.53 12.81
C CYS A 56 -11.28 -23.21 12.16
N GLU A 57 -11.78 -22.69 11.04
CA GLU A 57 -12.85 -23.31 10.26
C GLU A 57 -12.49 -24.73 9.84
N ARG A 58 -11.26 -24.95 9.34
CA ARG A 58 -10.76 -26.29 8.99
C ARG A 58 -10.64 -27.20 10.21
N VAL A 59 -10.09 -26.71 11.32
CA VAL A 59 -9.97 -27.51 12.56
C VAL A 59 -11.34 -27.91 13.08
N GLU A 60 -12.30 -27.00 13.03
CA GLU A 60 -13.67 -27.26 13.47
C GLU A 60 -14.35 -28.30 12.57
N TRP A 61 -14.15 -28.20 11.26
CA TRP A 61 -14.62 -29.21 10.30
C TRP A 61 -14.09 -30.61 10.64
N ASP A 62 -12.77 -30.72 10.78
CA ASP A 62 -12.11 -32.00 11.07
C ASP A 62 -12.58 -32.57 12.41
N ARG A 63 -12.78 -31.70 13.42
CA ARG A 63 -13.30 -32.07 14.74
C ARG A 63 -14.70 -32.66 14.64
N VAL A 64 -15.63 -32.00 13.96
CA VAL A 64 -17.02 -32.47 13.82
C VAL A 64 -17.08 -33.76 13.00
N LEU A 65 -16.29 -33.85 11.93
CA LEU A 65 -16.22 -35.04 11.10
C LEU A 65 -15.64 -36.25 11.87
N ALA A 66 -14.55 -36.05 12.60
CA ALA A 66 -13.96 -37.11 13.43
C ALA A 66 -14.93 -37.57 14.52
N LEU A 67 -15.65 -36.63 15.16
CA LEU A 67 -16.66 -36.95 16.15
C LEU A 67 -17.83 -37.73 15.54
N LYS A 68 -18.35 -37.31 14.39
CA LYS A 68 -19.40 -38.03 13.65
C LYS A 68 -18.98 -39.45 13.33
N ASN A 69 -17.77 -39.64 12.81
CA ASN A 69 -17.24 -40.96 12.48
C ASN A 69 -17.09 -41.84 13.72
N ALA A 70 -16.52 -41.31 14.80
CA ALA A 70 -16.36 -42.06 16.06
C ALA A 70 -17.71 -42.49 16.64
N LEU A 71 -18.68 -41.57 16.74
CA LEU A 71 -20.03 -41.88 17.22
C LEU A 71 -20.76 -42.85 16.28
N GLY A 72 -20.56 -42.74 14.97
CA GLY A 72 -21.08 -43.69 13.98
C GLY A 72 -20.55 -45.10 14.21
N THR A 73 -19.23 -45.25 14.39
CA THR A 73 -18.63 -46.57 14.68
C THR A 73 -19.14 -47.17 15.99
N TYR A 74 -19.35 -46.34 17.02
CA TYR A 74 -19.85 -46.79 18.31
C TYR A 74 -21.31 -47.25 18.23
N THR A 75 -22.18 -46.44 17.62
CA THR A 75 -23.61 -46.76 17.45
C THR A 75 -23.81 -48.01 16.59
N GLU A 76 -23.02 -48.19 15.52
CA GLU A 76 -23.06 -49.41 14.71
C GLU A 76 -22.63 -50.65 15.50
N ALA A 77 -21.59 -50.53 16.33
CA ALA A 77 -21.12 -51.62 17.17
C ALA A 77 -22.16 -52.01 18.24
N GLU A 78 -22.78 -51.04 18.91
CA GLU A 78 -23.87 -51.30 19.86
C GLU A 78 -25.08 -51.96 19.19
N GLY A 79 -25.46 -51.49 18.00
CA GLY A 79 -26.56 -52.07 17.22
C GLY A 79 -26.34 -53.55 16.91
N LYS A 80 -25.11 -53.96 16.60
CA LYS A 80 -24.75 -55.37 16.36
C LYS A 80 -24.82 -56.24 17.62
N LEU A 81 -24.66 -55.66 18.81
CA LEU A 81 -24.63 -56.38 20.09
C LEU A 81 -26.01 -56.50 20.74
N MET A 82 -26.95 -55.61 20.42
CA MET A 82 -28.30 -55.59 21.01
C MET A 82 -29.18 -56.74 20.49
N LYS A 83 -29.73 -57.57 21.41
CA LYS A 83 -30.70 -58.64 21.08
C LYS A 83 -32.18 -58.23 21.28
N VAL A 84 -32.44 -57.23 22.12
CA VAL A 84 -33.76 -56.60 22.39
C VAL A 84 -33.51 -55.14 22.82
N GLY A 85 -34.33 -54.18 22.35
CA GLY A 85 -34.24 -52.76 22.77
C GLY A 85 -33.49 -51.81 21.82
N GLY A 86 -33.60 -52.01 20.50
CA GLY A 86 -32.90 -51.23 19.47
C GLY A 86 -33.32 -49.75 19.35
N GLU A 87 -34.50 -49.36 19.85
CA GLU A 87 -35.03 -48.00 19.66
C GLU A 87 -34.09 -46.89 20.18
N ALA A 88 -33.33 -47.16 21.24
CA ALA A 88 -32.36 -46.19 21.76
C ALA A 88 -31.16 -46.02 20.80
N VAL A 89 -30.68 -47.11 20.21
CA VAL A 89 -29.60 -47.10 19.21
C VAL A 89 -30.08 -46.42 17.92
N ASP A 90 -31.31 -46.70 17.49
CA ASP A 90 -31.92 -46.07 16.31
C ASP A 90 -32.02 -44.55 16.50
N ARG A 91 -32.46 -44.09 17.68
CA ARG A 91 -32.47 -42.65 18.00
C ARG A 91 -31.07 -42.03 17.98
N CYS A 92 -30.08 -42.71 18.56
CA CYS A 92 -28.69 -42.25 18.54
C CYS A 92 -28.13 -42.17 17.10
N SER A 93 -28.44 -43.16 16.25
CA SER A 93 -28.05 -43.17 14.84
C SER A 93 -28.59 -41.95 14.10
N ILE A 94 -29.87 -41.59 14.30
CA ILE A 94 -30.47 -40.39 13.71
C ILE A 94 -29.70 -39.13 14.15
N PHE A 95 -29.38 -38.98 15.44
CA PHE A 95 -28.61 -37.81 15.91
C PHE A 95 -27.23 -37.71 15.27
N VAL A 96 -26.52 -38.83 15.11
CA VAL A 96 -25.20 -38.87 14.45
C VAL A 96 -25.32 -38.53 12.97
N GLU A 97 -26.34 -39.03 12.28
CA GLU A 97 -26.58 -38.73 10.86
C GLU A 97 -26.85 -37.24 10.64
N CYS A 98 -27.61 -36.62 11.54
CA CYS A 98 -27.92 -35.19 11.52
C CYS A 98 -26.72 -34.27 11.76
N MET A 99 -25.61 -34.75 12.31
CA MET A 99 -24.39 -33.93 12.47
C MET A 99 -23.87 -33.48 11.11
N SER A 100 -23.67 -32.18 10.92
CA SER A 100 -23.21 -31.58 9.67
C SER A 100 -22.06 -30.61 9.93
N PRO A 101 -20.81 -30.99 9.57
CA PRO A 101 -19.65 -30.10 9.69
C PRO A 101 -19.88 -28.73 9.06
N GLN A 102 -20.61 -28.66 7.95
CA GLN A 102 -20.95 -27.42 7.26
C GLN A 102 -21.77 -26.46 8.16
N VAL A 103 -22.80 -26.97 8.82
CA VAL A 103 -23.70 -26.17 9.67
C VAL A 103 -22.97 -25.74 10.93
N ASP A 104 -22.24 -26.66 11.57
CA ASP A 104 -21.43 -26.36 12.75
C ASP A 104 -20.35 -25.30 12.45
N CYS A 105 -19.61 -25.45 11.35
CA CYS A 105 -18.63 -24.46 10.89
C CYS A 105 -19.27 -23.10 10.61
N HIS A 106 -20.49 -23.05 10.05
CA HIS A 106 -21.19 -21.79 9.81
C HIS A 106 -21.42 -21.02 11.12
N PHE A 107 -21.95 -21.68 12.15
CA PHE A 107 -22.15 -21.05 13.47
C PHE A 107 -20.83 -20.67 14.13
N PHE A 108 -19.81 -21.53 14.05
CA PHE A 108 -18.47 -21.23 14.55
C PHE A 108 -17.89 -19.97 13.90
N VAL A 109 -17.96 -19.86 12.56
CA VAL A 109 -17.46 -18.70 11.82
C VAL A 109 -18.24 -17.44 12.17
N ALA A 110 -19.56 -17.53 12.34
CA ALA A 110 -20.40 -16.40 12.76
C ALA A 110 -19.97 -15.88 14.16
N ASP A 111 -19.73 -16.77 15.11
CA ASP A 111 -19.23 -16.40 16.44
C ASP A 111 -17.80 -15.84 16.39
N PHE A 112 -16.93 -16.43 15.57
CA PHE A 112 -15.59 -15.90 15.34
C PHE A 112 -15.64 -14.46 14.83
N MET A 113 -16.49 -14.17 13.84
CA MET A 113 -16.66 -12.81 13.30
C MET A 113 -17.20 -11.82 14.33
N ARG A 114 -18.04 -12.27 15.27
CA ARG A 114 -18.57 -11.45 16.36
C ARG A 114 -17.51 -11.12 17.40
N ILE A 115 -16.67 -12.09 17.78
CA ILE A 115 -15.61 -11.91 18.78
C ILE A 115 -14.42 -11.14 18.19
N TRP A 116 -14.10 -11.41 16.93
CA TRP A 116 -13.03 -10.80 16.17
C TRP A 116 -13.62 -10.09 14.95
N PRO A 117 -14.16 -8.86 15.10
CA PRO A 117 -14.70 -8.10 13.98
C PRO A 117 -13.58 -7.60 13.04
N ASP A 118 -13.98 -7.14 11.85
CA ASP A 118 -13.05 -6.48 10.93
C ASP A 118 -12.54 -5.17 11.52
N ALA A 119 -11.24 -4.92 11.34
CA ALA A 119 -10.62 -3.70 11.82
C ALA A 119 -10.88 -2.53 10.86
N THR A 120 -11.48 -1.46 11.38
CA THR A 120 -11.81 -0.25 10.64
C THR A 120 -10.56 0.49 10.15
N PRO A 121 -10.46 0.85 8.86
CA PRO A 121 -9.35 1.65 8.33
C PRO A 121 -9.15 2.95 9.10
N MET A 122 -7.89 3.32 9.33
CA MET A 122 -7.54 4.60 9.95
C MET A 122 -6.97 5.54 8.90
N TYR A 123 -7.60 6.69 8.76
CA TYR A 123 -7.22 7.72 7.80
C TYR A 123 -6.57 8.90 8.48
N TYR A 124 -5.66 9.55 7.76
CA TYR A 124 -5.08 10.80 8.21
C TYR A 124 -6.10 11.93 8.00
N GLU A 125 -6.40 12.68 9.05
CA GLU A 125 -7.31 13.82 8.97
C GLU A 125 -6.52 15.13 9.09
N SER A 126 -6.40 15.83 7.97
CA SER A 126 -5.83 17.17 7.95
C SER A 126 -6.88 18.17 8.44
N TYR A 127 -6.51 19.02 9.40
CA TYR A 127 -7.37 20.11 9.84
C TYR A 127 -7.80 21.04 8.68
N THR A 128 -6.91 21.26 7.70
CA THR A 128 -7.13 22.19 6.59
C THR A 128 -7.65 21.54 5.32
N HIS A 129 -7.40 20.24 5.11
CA HIS A 129 -7.71 19.56 3.86
C HIS A 129 -8.66 18.36 4.01
N GLY A 130 -9.08 18.05 5.24
CA GLY A 130 -9.93 16.92 5.57
C GLY A 130 -9.20 15.58 5.48
N ILE A 131 -9.99 14.52 5.27
CA ILE A 131 -9.53 13.13 5.33
C ILE A 131 -8.75 12.75 4.06
N ALA A 132 -7.55 12.21 4.25
CA ALA A 132 -6.74 11.56 3.22
C ALA A 132 -6.86 10.04 3.37
N LYS A 133 -7.51 9.39 2.39
CA LYS A 133 -7.66 7.92 2.41
C LYS A 133 -6.35 7.23 2.04
N ASP A 134 -5.67 7.78 1.03
CA ASP A 134 -4.47 7.20 0.45
C ASP A 134 -3.26 8.07 0.81
N MET A 135 -2.62 7.81 1.95
CA MET A 135 -1.34 8.44 2.26
C MET A 135 -0.26 7.91 1.31
N VAL A 136 -0.03 8.59 0.18
CA VAL A 136 0.93 8.13 -0.82
C VAL A 136 2.29 8.83 -0.74
N PHE A 137 2.37 10.05 -0.22
CA PHE A 137 3.64 10.77 -0.10
C PHE A 137 4.29 10.56 1.27
N GLY A 138 5.62 10.43 1.30
CA GLY A 138 6.34 10.23 2.56
C GLY A 138 6.28 8.79 3.08
N VAL A 139 5.66 7.87 2.35
CA VAL A 139 5.49 6.47 2.75
C VAL A 139 6.58 5.59 2.13
N PRO A 140 7.14 4.61 2.86
CA PRO A 140 8.05 3.63 2.30
C PRO A 140 7.45 2.91 1.08
N LEU A 141 8.28 2.66 0.07
CA LEU A 141 7.83 2.09 -1.19
C LEU A 141 7.20 0.70 -0.99
N GLU A 142 7.77 -0.10 -0.09
CA GLU A 142 7.31 -1.43 0.29
C GLU A 142 5.88 -1.40 0.84
N THR A 143 5.56 -0.40 1.66
CA THR A 143 4.23 -0.23 2.26
C THR A 143 3.19 0.07 1.19
N LEU A 144 3.51 0.98 0.26
CA LEU A 144 2.60 1.35 -0.85
C LEU A 144 2.32 0.17 -1.80
N LEU A 145 3.33 -0.68 -2.03
CA LEU A 145 3.19 -1.85 -2.89
C LEU A 145 2.42 -3.00 -2.24
N ARG A 146 2.51 -3.16 -0.90
CA ARG A 146 1.70 -4.14 -0.18
C ARG A 146 0.21 -3.83 -0.29
N ALA A 147 -0.16 -2.56 -0.23
CA ALA A 147 -1.54 -2.12 -0.40
C ALA A 147 -2.08 -2.36 -1.83
N HIS A 148 -1.20 -2.42 -2.84
CA HIS A 148 -1.58 -2.53 -4.25
C HIS A 148 -0.70 -3.55 -5.00
N PRO A 149 -0.92 -4.86 -4.81
CA PRO A 149 0.01 -5.91 -5.26
C PRO A 149 0.10 -6.12 -6.79
N GLY A 150 -0.80 -5.55 -7.58
CA GLY A 150 -1.01 -5.94 -8.98
C GLY A 150 0.12 -5.58 -9.98
N SER A 151 0.83 -4.47 -9.81
CA SER A 151 1.78 -3.96 -10.82
C SER A 151 3.24 -3.88 -10.34
N GLY A 152 3.49 -3.99 -9.03
CA GLY A 152 4.80 -3.69 -8.45
C GLY A 152 5.22 -2.22 -8.58
N ILE A 153 4.30 -1.32 -8.98
CA ILE A 153 4.49 0.12 -9.11
C ILE A 153 3.38 0.84 -8.32
N PRO A 154 3.70 1.82 -7.46
CA PRO A 154 2.69 2.60 -6.75
C PRO A 154 1.69 3.27 -7.72
N ALA A 155 0.40 3.19 -7.41
CA ALA A 155 -0.67 3.65 -8.30
C ALA A 155 -0.51 5.13 -8.71
N VAL A 156 -0.15 6.01 -7.78
CA VAL A 156 0.16 7.42 -8.06
C VAL A 156 1.26 7.56 -9.11
N LEU A 157 2.36 6.81 -8.96
CA LEU A 157 3.50 6.89 -9.86
C LEU A 157 3.14 6.35 -11.24
N TYR A 158 2.43 5.23 -11.29
CA TYR A 158 1.96 4.63 -12.53
C TYR A 158 1.06 5.60 -13.31
N LYS A 159 0.00 6.12 -12.67
CA LYS A 159 -0.95 7.06 -13.30
C LYS A 159 -0.24 8.31 -13.81
N CYS A 160 0.64 8.92 -13.01
CA CYS A 160 1.36 10.11 -13.42
C CYS A 160 2.30 9.85 -14.61
N VAL A 161 3.04 8.74 -14.57
CA VAL A 161 3.96 8.38 -15.66
C VAL A 161 3.18 8.08 -16.95
N ARG A 162 2.05 7.36 -16.89
CA ARG A 162 1.20 7.12 -18.06
C ARG A 162 0.67 8.44 -18.66
N ALA A 163 0.18 9.34 -17.82
CA ALA A 163 -0.31 10.66 -18.27
C ALA A 163 0.80 11.50 -18.92
N VAL A 164 2.02 11.47 -18.35
CA VAL A 164 3.18 12.15 -18.93
C VAL A 164 3.58 11.51 -20.25
N GLU A 165 3.59 10.18 -20.40
CA GLU A 165 3.85 9.54 -21.70
C GLU A 165 2.80 9.89 -22.76
N ALA A 166 1.52 9.97 -22.38
CA ALA A 166 0.44 10.26 -23.33
C ALA A 166 0.49 11.70 -23.87
N ARG A 167 0.91 12.68 -23.05
CA ARG A 167 0.79 14.11 -23.38
C ARG A 167 2.13 14.87 -23.43
N GLY A 168 3.20 14.26 -22.95
CA GLY A 168 4.48 14.91 -22.70
C GLY A 168 5.55 14.67 -23.77
N LEU A 169 5.44 13.63 -24.61
CA LEU A 169 6.50 13.29 -25.57
C LEU A 169 6.84 14.44 -26.53
N ASP A 170 5.83 15.21 -26.95
CA ASP A 170 6.00 16.37 -27.85
C ASP A 170 6.15 17.71 -27.11
N LYS A 171 6.17 17.70 -25.77
CA LYS A 171 6.26 18.91 -24.95
C LYS A 171 7.70 19.23 -24.61
N GLU A 172 8.08 20.48 -24.79
CA GLU A 172 9.46 20.91 -24.54
C GLU A 172 9.80 20.85 -23.04
N GLY A 173 10.95 20.26 -22.71
CA GLY A 173 11.51 20.37 -21.37
C GLY A 173 10.73 19.63 -20.28
N ILE A 174 10.04 18.53 -20.61
CA ILE A 174 9.47 17.62 -19.59
C ILE A 174 10.53 17.24 -18.54
N TYR A 175 10.11 17.19 -17.27
CA TYR A 175 10.96 17.06 -16.07
C TYR A 175 11.95 18.20 -15.78
N ARG A 176 12.38 19.00 -16.78
CA ARG A 176 13.23 20.19 -16.62
C ARG A 176 12.43 21.43 -16.21
N VAL A 177 11.40 21.77 -16.99
CA VAL A 177 10.48 22.89 -16.70
C VAL A 177 9.57 22.50 -15.53
N SER A 178 9.36 23.44 -14.61
CA SER A 178 8.49 23.24 -13.45
C SER A 178 7.08 23.74 -13.76
N GLY A 179 6.08 22.89 -13.52
CA GLY A 179 4.69 23.34 -13.47
C GLY A 179 4.45 24.28 -12.28
N LYS A 180 3.29 24.94 -12.30
CA LYS A 180 2.90 25.87 -11.24
C LYS A 180 2.85 25.14 -9.88
N HIS A 181 3.60 25.64 -8.90
CA HIS A 181 3.80 24.95 -7.62
C HIS A 181 2.49 24.76 -6.84
N SER A 182 1.59 25.75 -6.86
CA SER A 182 0.26 25.64 -6.24
C SER A 182 -0.51 24.43 -6.78
N ASP A 183 -0.43 24.21 -8.08
CA ASP A 183 -1.22 23.20 -8.78
C ASP A 183 -0.62 21.80 -8.51
N VAL A 184 0.71 21.71 -8.34
CA VAL A 184 1.38 20.48 -7.87
C VAL A 184 0.93 20.13 -6.45
N LEU A 185 0.80 21.11 -5.55
CA LEU A 185 0.32 20.88 -4.19
C LEU A 185 -1.18 20.51 -4.16
N GLU A 186 -2.01 21.18 -4.95
CA GLU A 186 -3.43 20.85 -5.07
C GLU A 186 -3.62 19.43 -5.62
N LEU A 187 -2.86 19.07 -6.65
CA LEU A 187 -2.90 17.73 -7.22
C LEU A 187 -2.41 16.68 -6.21
N LYS A 188 -1.37 16.99 -5.41
CA LYS A 188 -0.94 16.13 -4.30
C LYS A 188 -2.08 15.84 -3.34
N LEU A 189 -2.80 16.87 -2.90
CA LEU A 189 -3.90 16.73 -1.95
C LEU A 189 -5.05 15.89 -2.53
N ARG A 190 -5.41 16.09 -3.80
CA ARG A 190 -6.42 15.26 -4.48
C ARG A 190 -6.01 13.79 -4.54
N VAL A 191 -4.76 13.53 -4.88
CA VAL A 191 -4.19 12.18 -4.96
C VAL A 191 -4.12 11.53 -3.58
N GLU A 192 -3.77 12.28 -2.52
CA GLU A 192 -3.78 11.76 -1.14
C GLU A 192 -5.19 11.50 -0.62
N LYS A 193 -6.19 12.24 -1.11
CA LYS A 193 -7.59 12.04 -0.75
C LYS A 193 -8.13 10.72 -1.26
N ASP A 194 -7.93 10.42 -2.54
CA ASP A 194 -8.32 9.18 -3.18
C ASP A 194 -7.60 9.05 -4.54
N VAL A 195 -6.61 8.16 -4.60
CA VAL A 195 -5.74 7.99 -5.77
C VAL A 195 -6.53 7.51 -6.99
N HIS A 196 -7.62 6.77 -6.76
CA HIS A 196 -8.43 6.16 -7.81
C HIS A 196 -9.39 7.17 -8.44
N SER A 197 -9.90 8.11 -7.64
CA SER A 197 -10.78 9.18 -8.10
C SER A 197 -10.12 10.19 -9.06
N VAL A 198 -8.79 10.34 -9.00
CA VAL A 198 -8.07 11.30 -9.84
C VAL A 198 -7.85 10.71 -11.24
N ASN A 199 -8.46 11.35 -12.25
CA ASN A 199 -8.15 11.14 -13.65
C ASN A 199 -7.03 12.11 -14.08
N LEU A 200 -5.91 11.56 -14.54
CA LEU A 200 -4.76 12.32 -15.04
C LEU A 200 -4.65 12.30 -16.56
N GLU A 201 -5.50 11.53 -17.23
CA GLU A 201 -5.54 11.45 -18.69
C GLU A 201 -6.27 12.68 -19.28
N ASP A 202 -7.19 13.27 -18.51
CA ASP A 202 -7.88 14.51 -18.89
C ASP A 202 -6.91 15.71 -18.92
N GLU A 203 -7.16 16.67 -19.81
CA GLU A 203 -6.35 17.90 -19.97
C GLU A 203 -6.48 18.90 -18.81
N SER A 204 -7.19 18.54 -17.73
CA SER A 204 -7.39 19.41 -16.57
C SER A 204 -6.10 19.80 -15.86
N TRP A 205 -5.03 19.01 -16.02
CA TRP A 205 -3.72 19.28 -15.42
C TRP A 205 -2.64 19.40 -16.48
N ASP A 206 -1.87 20.49 -16.41
CA ASP A 206 -0.67 20.67 -17.22
C ASP A 206 0.33 19.50 -16.97
N VAL A 207 0.94 18.99 -18.04
CA VAL A 207 1.89 17.88 -17.96
C VAL A 207 3.12 18.21 -17.10
N HIS A 208 3.55 19.47 -17.02
CA HIS A 208 4.62 19.94 -16.15
C HIS A 208 4.22 19.89 -14.67
N VAL A 209 2.93 20.04 -14.36
CA VAL A 209 2.39 19.84 -13.00
C VAL A 209 2.46 18.36 -12.63
N ILE A 210 2.06 17.46 -13.53
CA ILE A 210 2.15 16.00 -13.30
C ILE A 210 3.60 15.54 -13.18
N ALA A 211 4.49 16.01 -14.06
CA ALA A 211 5.92 15.75 -13.96
C ALA A 211 6.50 16.32 -12.65
N GLY A 212 6.02 17.48 -12.21
CA GLY A 212 6.29 18.06 -10.90
C GLY A 212 5.89 17.14 -9.75
N LEU A 213 4.70 16.53 -9.84
CA LEU A 213 4.19 15.58 -8.85
C LEU A 213 5.05 14.32 -8.77
N VAL A 214 5.48 13.76 -9.91
CA VAL A 214 6.42 12.62 -9.96
C VAL A 214 7.73 12.98 -9.25
N LYS A 215 8.31 14.14 -9.56
CA LYS A 215 9.54 14.62 -8.91
C LYS A 215 9.35 14.80 -7.40
N MET A 216 8.19 15.31 -6.98
CA MET A 216 7.88 15.49 -5.56
C MET A 216 7.73 14.14 -4.85
N TYR A 217 7.02 13.19 -5.45
CA TYR A 217 6.83 11.84 -4.92
C TYR A 217 8.18 11.17 -4.65
N LEU A 218 9.06 11.11 -5.66
CA LEU A 218 10.37 10.46 -5.54
C LEU A 218 11.27 11.11 -4.49
N ARG A 219 11.14 12.42 -4.29
CA ARG A 219 11.92 13.19 -3.31
C ARG A 219 11.43 12.99 -1.88
N GLN A 220 10.13 12.76 -1.71
CA GLN A 220 9.52 12.58 -0.39
C GLN A 220 9.61 11.14 0.10
N LEU A 221 10.06 10.18 -0.73
CA LEU A 221 10.32 8.82 -0.26
C LEU A 221 11.31 8.81 0.91
N PRO A 222 11.02 8.09 2.02
CA PRO A 222 11.94 7.97 3.15
C PRO A 222 13.30 7.39 2.74
N VAL A 223 13.28 6.44 1.80
CA VAL A 223 14.45 5.84 1.16
C VAL A 223 14.34 6.10 -0.34
N PRO A 224 15.35 6.70 -0.99
CA PRO A 224 15.29 6.97 -2.42
C PRO A 224 15.19 5.66 -3.21
N VAL A 225 14.55 5.70 -4.39
CA VAL A 225 14.42 4.53 -5.28
C VAL A 225 15.77 3.85 -5.54
N PHE A 226 16.83 4.65 -5.68
CA PHE A 226 18.20 4.17 -5.77
C PHE A 226 19.04 4.73 -4.61
N PRO A 227 19.21 3.97 -3.51
CA PRO A 227 20.06 4.36 -2.40
C PRO A 227 21.51 4.44 -2.84
N PHE A 228 21.99 5.67 -3.05
CA PHE A 228 23.36 5.95 -3.42
C PHE A 228 23.89 7.15 -2.61
N PRO A 229 24.46 6.88 -1.42
CA PRO A 229 24.97 7.92 -0.52
C PRO A 229 26.01 8.81 -1.19
N ALA A 230 26.09 10.08 -0.77
CA ALA A 230 26.96 11.08 -1.39
C ALA A 230 28.43 10.64 -1.43
N LYS A 231 28.95 10.07 -0.35
CA LYS A 231 30.33 9.57 -0.27
C LYS A 231 30.62 8.53 -1.36
N GLU A 232 29.78 7.51 -1.47
CA GLU A 232 29.92 6.44 -2.45
C GLU A 232 29.74 6.96 -3.89
N ARG A 233 28.88 7.97 -4.10
CA ARG A 233 28.75 8.64 -5.41
C ARG A 233 30.01 9.37 -5.81
N THR A 234 30.63 10.08 -4.87
CA THR A 234 31.90 10.76 -5.11
C THR A 234 32.98 9.74 -5.47
N GLU A 235 33.14 8.69 -4.67
CA GLU A 235 34.08 7.60 -4.96
C GLU A 235 33.83 6.97 -6.34
N TYR A 236 32.57 6.73 -6.69
CA TYR A 236 32.19 6.20 -8.01
C TYR A 236 32.57 7.15 -9.16
N SER A 237 32.39 8.47 -8.97
CA SER A 237 32.71 9.48 -9.99
C SER A 237 34.20 9.60 -10.28
N GLN A 238 35.08 9.18 -9.36
CA GLN A 238 36.53 9.19 -9.53
C GLN A 238 37.07 7.96 -10.28
N ILE A 239 36.23 6.96 -10.58
CA ILE A 239 36.66 5.77 -11.32
C ILE A 239 36.83 6.15 -12.80
N ALA A 240 38.07 6.10 -13.28
CA ALA A 240 38.39 6.44 -14.66
C ALA A 240 37.91 5.38 -15.67
N ASP A 241 37.98 4.09 -15.32
CA ASP A 241 37.56 3.01 -16.21
C ASP A 241 36.02 2.91 -16.29
N GLU A 242 35.49 3.14 -17.50
CA GLU A 242 34.07 3.02 -17.79
C GLU A 242 33.56 1.59 -17.58
N LYS A 243 34.34 0.56 -17.91
CA LYS A 243 33.93 -0.84 -17.75
C LYS A 243 33.75 -1.17 -16.28
N GLU A 244 34.68 -0.74 -15.45
CA GLU A 244 34.57 -0.85 -14.00
C GLU A 244 33.36 -0.09 -13.46
N ARG A 245 33.13 1.15 -13.93
CA ARG A 245 31.94 1.94 -13.54
C ARG A 245 30.63 1.23 -13.88
N VAL A 246 30.51 0.64 -15.07
CA VAL A 246 29.33 -0.11 -15.48
C VAL A 246 29.16 -1.35 -14.62
N LEU A 247 30.25 -2.09 -14.34
CA LEU A 247 30.21 -3.28 -13.52
C LEU A 247 29.74 -2.98 -12.08
N ARG A 248 30.30 -1.94 -11.44
CA ARG A 248 29.90 -1.53 -10.09
C ARG A 248 28.44 -1.07 -10.03
N LEU A 249 28.00 -0.28 -11.00
CA LEU A 249 26.62 0.19 -11.06
C LEU A 249 25.66 -1.00 -11.25
N ARG A 250 25.99 -1.94 -12.14
CA ARG A 250 25.20 -3.15 -12.39
C ARG A 250 25.11 -4.03 -11.15
N ALA A 251 26.20 -4.21 -10.41
CA ALA A 251 26.21 -4.95 -9.15
C ALA A 251 25.27 -4.32 -8.12
N ARG A 252 25.32 -2.99 -7.98
CA ARG A 252 24.44 -2.24 -7.08
C ARG A 252 22.97 -2.35 -7.45
N VAL A 253 22.64 -2.22 -8.74
CA VAL A 253 21.26 -2.39 -9.23
C VAL A 253 20.75 -3.81 -8.93
N LYS A 254 21.58 -4.85 -9.12
CA LYS A 254 21.22 -6.23 -8.80
C LYS A 254 21.02 -6.48 -7.29
N ALA A 255 21.67 -5.69 -6.43
CA ALA A 255 21.54 -5.79 -4.98
C ALA A 255 20.30 -5.05 -4.42
N LEU A 256 19.56 -4.31 -5.24
CA LEU A 256 18.36 -3.61 -4.79
C LEU A 256 17.24 -4.59 -4.41
N PRO A 257 16.43 -4.25 -3.38
CA PRO A 257 15.17 -4.94 -3.14
C PRO A 257 14.28 -4.94 -4.38
N ARG A 258 13.45 -5.98 -4.53
CA ARG A 258 12.58 -6.17 -5.70
C ARG A 258 11.67 -4.96 -5.96
N SER A 259 11.14 -4.33 -4.90
CA SER A 259 10.33 -3.10 -4.94
C SER A 259 11.08 -1.96 -5.65
N HIS A 260 12.25 -1.61 -5.11
CA HIS A 260 13.13 -0.56 -5.63
C HIS A 260 13.60 -0.85 -7.06
N HIS A 261 14.02 -2.09 -7.35
CA HIS A 261 14.47 -2.48 -8.69
C HIS A 261 13.35 -2.31 -9.74
N THR A 262 12.12 -2.74 -9.41
CA THR A 262 10.97 -2.66 -10.32
C THR A 262 10.61 -1.22 -10.63
N VAL A 263 10.57 -0.35 -9.61
CA VAL A 263 10.32 1.09 -9.80
C VAL A 263 11.45 1.77 -10.55
N LEU A 264 12.71 1.44 -10.25
CA LEU A 264 13.86 1.99 -10.97
C LEU A 264 13.81 1.63 -12.46
N LYS A 265 13.53 0.36 -12.77
CA LYS A 265 13.38 -0.11 -14.16
C LYS A 265 12.26 0.66 -14.87
N PHE A 266 11.08 0.75 -14.25
CA PHE A 266 9.94 1.46 -14.81
C PHE A 266 10.24 2.94 -15.10
N LEU A 267 10.92 3.63 -14.19
CA LEU A 267 11.34 5.02 -14.38
C LEU A 267 12.41 5.16 -15.47
N ALA A 268 13.39 4.25 -15.51
CA ALA A 268 14.45 4.29 -16.52
C ALA A 268 13.88 4.07 -17.93
N GLU A 269 12.99 3.09 -18.10
CA GLU A 269 12.29 2.83 -19.37
C GLU A 269 11.42 4.02 -19.79
N HIS A 270 10.75 4.66 -18.85
CA HIS A 270 9.99 5.88 -19.11
C HIS A 270 10.89 7.04 -19.58
N LEU A 271 11.94 7.37 -18.82
CA LEU A 271 12.82 8.49 -19.11
C LEU A 271 13.62 8.27 -20.41
N ALA A 272 13.95 7.03 -20.75
CA ALA A 272 14.60 6.66 -22.00
C ALA A 272 13.79 7.15 -23.22
N LYS A 273 12.45 7.14 -23.17
CA LYS A 273 11.58 7.61 -24.26
C LYS A 273 11.74 9.09 -24.59
N TYR A 274 12.30 9.90 -23.69
CA TYR A 274 12.55 11.33 -23.92
C TYR A 274 13.97 11.62 -24.40
N VAL A 275 14.90 10.71 -24.14
CA VAL A 275 16.32 10.87 -24.50
C VAL A 275 16.61 10.27 -25.87
N PHE A 276 16.08 9.08 -26.17
CA PHE A 276 16.36 8.36 -27.41
C PHE A 276 15.66 8.84 -28.70
N PRO A 277 14.56 9.63 -28.70
CA PRO A 277 14.02 10.21 -29.94
C PRO A 277 15.01 11.08 -30.70
N TYR A 278 16.04 11.60 -30.02
CA TYR A 278 17.03 12.54 -30.56
C TYR A 278 18.34 11.87 -31.02
N TYR A 279 18.52 10.56 -30.82
CA TYR A 279 19.76 9.83 -31.18
C TYR A 279 19.60 8.89 -32.38
N CYS A 280 18.41 8.85 -33.01
CA CYS A 280 18.13 8.06 -34.23
C CYS A 280 17.63 8.93 -35.39
N ARG A 281 18.05 10.20 -35.47
CA ARG A 281 17.95 11.03 -36.68
C ARG A 281 19.31 11.55 -37.07
#